data_AF-A0A1G8XSL0-F1
#
_entry.id   AF-A0A1G8XSL0-F1
#
_cell.length_a   1.000
_cell.length_b   1.000
_cell.length_c   1.000
_cell.angle_alpha   90.00
_cell.angle_beta   90.00
_cell.angle_gamma   90.00
#
_symmetry.space_group_name_H-M   'P 1'
#
loop_
_entity.id
_entity.type
_entity.pdbx_description
1 polymer ?
#
loop_
_entity_poly.entity_id
_entity_poly.type
_entity_poly.pdbx_seq_one_letter_code
_entity_poly.pdbx_strand_id
1 'polypeptide(L)'
;MASTAENKALVRHYFEELEAGNLDVIDEVVADEFTAEYDIARSNIESLGRNGLADVLQEIFTAFPDTTVVSRSLYAEGNTVLSIQTWEGTHLSEYRGVPPSGNEVTYELWGRFVVEGDEIVHASIQGDDFGLFTQLGIELSIEGYQTLIETAPDPIVITDPDTGCVLETNSAMESLVERPRDEIIGTHQMALHPSTQRYDGLFSEAVEMARKSAVSVETFDDGSDIELVREDGSRVPVEISAQVVTLAERSALVSIYRDVSAQRRREQRTQVLNRLLRHNLRNEVSVITGLAEVLDERLSGEASDNVRQIRESARDLTALGEKARLAARITAVDETQATQVSVRGVVDEVVADITETYPDAEIQTALSDPVTVLTDRNAVTIALRETLENAVEHGTTDDSPVCITVHPEESGGGVDIAVEDSGPGIPEPELAVLEDGEETSLTHGSGIGIWLIYWATNAVRGDVSFESLAAGTRVTLSVPSLESDA
;
A
#
# COMPACT_ATOMS: atom_id res chain seq x y z
N MET A 1 -30.43 -5.03 40.90
CA MET A 1 -29.95 -4.16 39.82
C MET A 1 -30.61 -2.81 40.05
N ALA A 2 -29.81 -1.76 40.23
CA ALA A 2 -30.31 -0.40 40.30
C ALA A 2 -31.09 -0.07 39.01
N SER A 3 -32.15 0.71 39.14
CA SER A 3 -32.93 1.18 38.02
C SER A 3 -32.14 2.19 37.19
N THR A 4 -32.41 2.28 35.90
CA THR A 4 -31.83 3.28 34.99
C THR A 4 -31.99 4.72 35.51
N ALA A 5 -33.04 5.00 36.31
CA ALA A 5 -33.24 6.29 36.96
C ALA A 5 -32.25 6.55 38.11
N GLU A 6 -31.90 5.52 38.90
CA GLU A 6 -30.91 5.58 39.97
C GLU A 6 -29.51 5.77 39.40
N ASN A 7 -29.12 5.01 38.37
CA ASN A 7 -27.83 5.17 37.69
C ASN A 7 -27.65 6.59 37.13
N LYS A 8 -28.70 7.13 36.50
CA LYS A 8 -28.72 8.52 36.00
C LYS A 8 -28.64 9.55 37.12
N ALA A 9 -29.20 9.26 38.30
CA ALA A 9 -29.12 10.14 39.46
C ALA A 9 -27.72 10.14 40.08
N LEU A 10 -27.07 8.97 40.17
CA LEU A 10 -25.69 8.84 40.64
C LEU A 10 -24.72 9.66 39.78
N VAL A 11 -24.74 9.48 38.46
CA VAL A 11 -23.88 10.23 37.54
C VAL A 11 -24.22 11.72 37.53
N ARG A 12 -25.48 12.10 37.76
CA ARG A 12 -25.85 13.51 37.94
C ARG A 12 -25.22 14.10 39.20
N HIS A 13 -25.33 13.39 40.33
CA HIS A 13 -24.75 13.81 41.61
C HIS A 13 -23.23 13.97 41.50
N TYR A 14 -22.55 13.01 40.87
CA TYR A 14 -21.12 13.11 40.55
C TYR A 14 -20.75 14.44 39.89
N PHE A 15 -21.46 14.84 38.84
CA PHE A 15 -21.17 16.10 38.16
C PHE A 15 -21.61 17.35 38.94
N GLU A 16 -22.67 17.29 39.74
CA GLU A 16 -23.11 18.41 40.60
C GLU A 16 -22.07 18.74 41.68
N GLU A 17 -21.44 17.72 42.27
CA GLU A 17 -20.36 17.91 43.23
C GLU A 17 -19.07 18.41 42.58
N LEU A 18 -18.71 17.90 41.38
CA LEU A 18 -17.57 18.43 40.63
C LEU A 18 -17.75 19.92 40.28
N GLU A 19 -18.96 20.32 39.90
CA GLU A 19 -19.30 21.72 39.62
C GLU A 19 -19.22 22.60 40.88
N ALA A 20 -19.50 22.03 42.06
CA ALA A 20 -19.27 22.68 43.34
C ALA A 20 -17.79 22.70 43.78
N GLY A 21 -16.89 22.11 42.99
CA GLY A 21 -15.46 21.98 43.30
C GLY A 21 -15.15 20.92 44.35
N ASN A 22 -16.09 20.02 44.64
CA ASN A 22 -15.93 18.96 45.63
C ASN A 22 -15.37 17.68 44.96
N LEU A 23 -14.05 17.48 45.04
CA LEU A 23 -13.39 16.28 44.52
C LEU A 23 -13.59 15.05 45.41
N ASP A 24 -14.03 15.21 46.68
CA ASP A 24 -14.28 14.08 47.58
C ASP A 24 -15.41 13.17 47.06
N VAL A 25 -16.25 13.68 46.14
CA VAL A 25 -17.28 12.87 45.46
C VAL A 25 -16.68 11.69 44.69
N ILE A 26 -15.44 11.83 44.18
CA ILE A 26 -14.75 10.72 43.51
C ILE A 26 -14.60 9.56 44.49
N ASP A 27 -14.33 9.87 45.77
CA ASP A 27 -14.18 8.85 46.78
C ASP A 27 -15.50 8.22 47.24
N GLU A 28 -16.60 8.92 47.02
CA GLU A 28 -17.95 8.51 47.39
C GLU A 28 -18.62 7.62 46.33
N VAL A 29 -18.43 7.94 45.04
CA VAL A 29 -19.24 7.35 43.96
C VAL A 29 -18.45 6.58 42.91
N VAL A 30 -17.11 6.61 42.94
CA VAL A 30 -16.26 5.90 41.98
C VAL A 30 -15.62 4.69 42.66
N ALA A 31 -15.74 3.50 42.05
CA ALA A 31 -15.25 2.27 42.63
C ALA A 31 -13.71 2.26 42.79
N ASP A 32 -13.20 1.50 43.76
CA ASP A 32 -11.75 1.37 43.99
C ASP A 32 -11.01 0.75 42.78
N GLU A 33 -11.66 -0.18 42.06
CA GLU A 33 -11.14 -0.84 40.85
C GLU A 33 -11.53 -0.11 39.55
N PHE A 34 -11.91 1.17 39.65
CA PHE A 34 -12.33 1.97 38.51
C PHE A 34 -11.26 2.07 37.41
N THR A 35 -11.73 2.04 36.16
CA THR A 35 -10.91 2.28 34.97
C THR A 35 -11.51 3.37 34.09
N ALA A 36 -10.66 4.28 33.60
CA ALA A 36 -11.05 5.24 32.58
C ALA A 36 -10.20 5.14 31.31
N GLU A 37 -10.88 5.21 30.16
CA GLU A 37 -10.31 5.47 28.84
C GLU A 37 -10.45 6.96 28.53
N TYR A 38 -9.35 7.61 28.18
CA TYR A 38 -9.31 9.04 27.85
C TYR A 38 -8.51 9.25 26.57
N ASP A 39 -9.12 9.90 25.58
CA ASP A 39 -8.49 10.11 24.29
C ASP A 39 -7.63 11.39 24.31
N ILE A 40 -6.37 11.27 23.89
CA ILE A 40 -5.54 12.30 23.22
C ILE A 40 -4.39 13.03 23.97
N ALA A 41 -4.25 13.06 25.30
CA ALA A 41 -3.11 13.83 25.90
C ALA A 41 -2.15 13.10 26.85
N ARG A 42 -2.42 11.84 27.19
CA ARG A 42 -1.47 11.01 27.93
C ARG A 42 -1.18 9.76 27.10
N SER A 43 -0.45 9.94 26.01
CA SER A 43 -0.05 8.90 25.03
C SER A 43 0.82 7.76 25.58
N ASN A 44 0.84 7.55 26.91
CA ASN A 44 1.51 6.44 27.59
C ASN A 44 0.72 5.90 28.81
N ILE A 45 -0.56 6.23 28.98
CA ILE A 45 -1.40 5.69 30.06
C ILE A 45 -2.49 4.81 29.45
N GLU A 46 -2.32 3.49 29.56
CA GLU A 46 -3.28 2.49 29.04
C GLU A 46 -4.63 2.50 29.78
N SER A 47 -4.65 2.92 31.05
CA SER A 47 -5.88 3.14 31.82
C SER A 47 -5.63 4.06 33.02
N LEU A 48 -6.60 4.92 33.34
CA LEU A 48 -6.54 5.83 34.49
C LEU A 48 -7.39 5.26 35.63
N GLY A 49 -6.77 4.96 36.77
CA GLY A 49 -7.49 4.57 38.00
C GLY A 49 -8.08 5.76 38.76
N ARG A 50 -8.84 5.48 39.82
CA ARG A 50 -9.53 6.50 40.66
C ARG A 50 -8.64 7.65 41.12
N ASN A 51 -7.45 7.37 41.64
CA ASN A 51 -6.50 8.42 42.08
C ASN A 51 -6.01 9.28 40.90
N GLY A 52 -5.74 8.65 39.76
CA GLY A 52 -5.30 9.37 38.56
C GLY A 52 -6.39 10.29 38.00
N LEU A 53 -7.66 9.92 38.15
CA LEU A 53 -8.81 10.76 37.79
C LEU A 53 -8.87 12.02 38.66
N ALA A 54 -8.68 11.88 39.98
CA ALA A 54 -8.63 13.02 40.89
C ALA A 54 -7.49 13.99 40.55
N ASP A 55 -6.30 13.48 40.24
CA ASP A 55 -5.15 14.32 39.83
C ASP A 55 -5.45 15.11 38.54
N VAL A 56 -6.08 14.48 37.54
CA VAL A 56 -6.45 15.14 36.28
C VAL A 56 -7.49 16.24 36.51
N LEU A 57 -8.53 15.96 37.29
CA LEU A 57 -9.56 16.96 37.61
C LEU A 57 -8.99 18.12 38.44
N GLN A 58 -8.08 17.83 39.37
CA GLN A 58 -7.36 18.85 40.13
C GLN A 58 -6.50 19.74 39.23
N GLU A 59 -5.80 19.17 38.25
CA GLU A 59 -5.03 19.91 37.25
C GLU A 59 -5.94 20.86 36.45
N ILE A 60 -7.07 20.36 35.96
CA ILE A 60 -8.08 21.15 35.24
C ILE A 60 -8.63 22.29 36.11
N PHE A 61 -9.09 22.02 37.33
CA PHE A 61 -9.64 23.06 38.22
C PHE A 61 -8.59 24.07 38.70
N THR A 62 -7.31 23.70 38.69
CA THR A 62 -6.22 24.66 38.99
C THR A 62 -5.96 25.58 37.81
N ALA A 63 -6.00 25.05 36.59
CA ALA A 63 -5.86 25.81 35.35
C ALA A 63 -7.05 26.72 35.05
N PHE A 64 -8.25 26.25 35.37
CA PHE A 64 -9.54 26.89 35.09
C PHE A 64 -10.38 27.00 36.38
N PRO A 65 -10.01 27.90 37.32
CA PRO A 65 -10.62 27.94 38.65
C PRO A 65 -12.06 28.47 38.69
N ASP A 66 -12.51 29.11 37.60
CA ASP A 66 -13.86 29.63 37.40
C ASP A 66 -14.70 28.74 36.47
N THR A 67 -14.32 27.48 36.32
CA THR A 67 -15.01 26.50 35.49
C THR A 67 -16.48 26.34 35.87
N THR A 68 -17.37 26.37 34.88
CA THR A 68 -18.82 26.12 35.04
C THR A 68 -19.36 25.20 33.94
N VAL A 69 -20.43 24.47 34.22
CA VAL A 69 -21.09 23.61 33.23
C VAL A 69 -22.28 24.36 32.60
N VAL A 70 -22.15 24.70 31.32
CA VAL A 70 -23.14 25.50 30.57
C VAL A 70 -24.31 24.65 30.09
N SER A 71 -24.02 23.41 29.71
CA SER A 71 -25.01 22.46 29.21
C SER A 71 -24.66 21.06 29.65
N ARG A 72 -25.67 20.30 30.09
CA ARG A 72 -25.53 18.89 30.47
C ARG A 72 -26.76 18.12 29.99
N SER A 73 -26.51 17.12 29.14
CA SER A 73 -27.50 16.11 28.76
C SER A 73 -27.07 14.75 29.30
N LEU A 74 -28.00 14.03 29.93
CA LEU A 74 -27.78 12.68 30.44
C LEU A 74 -28.79 11.72 29.82
N TYR A 75 -28.31 10.59 29.32
CA TYR A 75 -29.10 9.48 28.80
C TYR A 75 -28.66 8.21 29.51
N ALA A 76 -29.59 7.31 29.82
CA ALA A 76 -29.25 6.09 30.54
C ALA A 76 -30.02 4.91 29.95
N GLU A 77 -29.33 3.79 29.79
CA GLU A 77 -29.89 2.51 29.34
C GLU A 77 -29.18 1.37 30.09
N GLY A 78 -29.96 0.54 30.80
CA GLY A 78 -29.40 -0.49 31.67
C GLY A 78 -28.47 0.11 32.74
N ASN A 79 -27.22 -0.36 32.75
CA ASN A 79 -26.16 0.09 33.65
C ASN A 79 -25.27 1.19 33.06
N THR A 80 -25.55 1.65 31.84
CA THR A 80 -24.74 2.66 31.15
C THR A 80 -25.42 4.01 31.19
N VAL A 81 -24.65 5.07 31.46
CA VAL A 81 -25.08 6.46 31.43
C VAL A 81 -24.19 7.23 30.47
N LEU A 82 -24.77 7.80 29.42
CA LEU A 82 -24.09 8.73 28.53
C LEU A 82 -24.30 10.16 29.02
N SER A 83 -23.22 10.92 29.06
CA SER A 83 -23.21 12.34 29.33
C SER A 83 -22.65 13.12 28.15
N ILE A 84 -23.29 14.22 27.78
CA ILE A 84 -22.76 15.21 26.83
C ILE A 84 -22.78 16.54 27.55
N GLN A 85 -21.63 17.21 27.61
CA GLN A 85 -21.44 18.42 28.41
C GLN A 85 -20.64 19.48 27.68
N THR A 86 -20.93 20.72 28.04
CA THR A 86 -20.16 21.90 27.63
C THR A 86 -19.72 22.64 28.88
N TRP A 87 -18.43 22.83 29.02
CA TRP A 87 -17.78 23.49 30.15
C TRP A 87 -17.20 24.82 29.68
N GLU A 88 -17.24 25.84 30.52
CA GLU A 88 -16.62 27.15 30.26
C GLU A 88 -15.72 27.53 31.43
N GLY A 89 -14.58 28.17 31.15
CA GLY A 89 -13.67 28.67 32.19
C GLY A 89 -12.58 29.57 31.61
N THR A 90 -11.85 30.26 32.47
CA THR A 90 -10.74 31.14 32.10
C THR A 90 -9.40 30.46 32.39
N HIS A 91 -8.50 30.46 31.41
CA HIS A 91 -7.17 29.87 31.56
C HIS A 91 -6.24 30.77 32.42
N LEU A 92 -6.11 30.45 33.70
CA LEU A 92 -5.43 31.30 34.70
C LEU A 92 -4.17 30.69 35.33
N SER A 93 -3.94 29.39 35.15
CA SER A 93 -2.68 28.72 35.53
C SER A 93 -2.14 27.87 34.38
N GLU A 94 -0.89 27.43 34.46
CA GLU A 94 -0.31 26.54 33.46
C GLU A 94 -1.13 25.25 33.32
N TYR A 95 -1.48 24.88 32.09
CA TYR A 95 -2.21 23.65 31.77
C TYR A 95 -1.48 22.89 30.68
N ARG A 96 -1.08 21.64 30.95
CA ARG A 96 -0.38 20.78 29.98
C ARG A 96 0.79 21.47 29.25
N GLY A 97 1.58 22.25 29.99
CA GLY A 97 2.75 22.97 29.47
C GLY A 97 2.43 24.30 28.76
N VAL A 98 1.16 24.71 28.71
CA VAL A 98 0.73 25.99 28.15
C VAL A 98 0.67 27.03 29.27
N PRO A 99 1.42 28.14 29.20
CA PRO A 99 1.32 29.22 30.18
C PRO A 99 -0.08 29.86 30.20
N PRO A 100 -0.50 30.48 31.32
CA PRO A 100 -1.83 31.07 31.45
C PRO A 100 -2.06 32.16 30.40
N SER A 101 -3.06 31.96 29.55
CA SER A 101 -3.38 32.88 28.45
C SER A 101 -4.36 33.99 28.86
N GLY A 102 -5.16 33.76 29.91
CA GLY A 102 -6.23 34.66 30.32
C GLY A 102 -7.46 34.64 29.41
N ASN A 103 -7.52 33.73 28.44
CA ASN A 103 -8.66 33.57 27.54
C ASN A 103 -9.80 32.83 28.25
N GLU A 104 -11.03 33.26 27.99
CA GLU A 104 -12.23 32.45 28.22
C GLU A 104 -12.28 31.34 27.17
N VAL A 105 -12.46 30.10 27.60
CA VAL A 105 -12.51 28.92 26.74
C VAL A 105 -13.76 28.10 26.99
N THR A 106 -14.24 27.46 25.93
CA THR A 106 -15.32 26.49 25.98
C THR A 106 -14.77 25.10 25.64
N TYR A 107 -15.10 24.11 26.45
CA TYR A 107 -14.69 22.71 26.26
C TYR A 107 -15.91 21.80 26.16
N GLU A 108 -16.08 21.17 25.01
CA GLU A 108 -17.13 20.18 24.77
C GLU A 108 -16.59 18.77 24.98
N LEU A 109 -17.33 17.98 25.76
CA LEU A 109 -16.96 16.61 26.07
C LEU A 109 -18.19 15.71 26.16
N TRP A 110 -18.00 14.45 25.81
CA TRP A 110 -18.97 13.40 26.09
C TRP A 110 -18.29 12.25 26.84
N GLY A 111 -19.07 11.60 27.70
CA GLY A 111 -18.58 10.54 28.57
C GLY A 111 -19.59 9.41 28.70
N ARG A 112 -19.14 8.17 28.53
CA ARG A 112 -19.91 6.96 28.81
C ARG A 112 -19.49 6.42 30.18
N PHE A 113 -20.43 6.29 31.10
CA PHE A 113 -20.21 5.81 32.46
C PHE A 113 -20.93 4.48 32.67
N VAL A 114 -20.24 3.49 33.22
CA VAL A 114 -20.83 2.19 33.60
C VAL A 114 -20.96 2.16 35.11
N VAL A 115 -22.17 1.85 35.58
CA VAL A 115 -22.53 1.84 37.01
C VAL A 115 -22.82 0.41 37.46
N GLU A 116 -22.23 -0.02 38.57
CA GLU A 116 -22.57 -1.28 39.23
C GLU A 116 -22.95 -1.04 40.69
N GLY A 117 -24.16 -1.44 41.06
CA GLY A 117 -24.69 -1.10 42.39
C GLY A 117 -24.87 0.40 42.51
N ASP A 118 -24.14 1.02 43.45
CA ASP A 118 -24.17 2.44 43.75
C ASP A 118 -22.85 3.15 43.37
N GLU A 119 -22.02 2.51 42.54
CA GLU A 119 -20.69 3.00 42.16
C GLU A 119 -20.48 3.05 40.64
N ILE A 120 -19.70 4.02 40.18
CA ILE A 120 -19.19 4.11 38.80
C ILE A 120 -17.93 3.22 38.71
N VAL A 121 -17.98 2.19 37.87
CA VAL A 121 -16.88 1.22 37.71
C VAL A 121 -16.02 1.47 36.48
N HIS A 122 -16.55 2.16 35.47
CA HIS A 122 -15.81 2.47 34.25
C HIS A 122 -16.29 3.76 33.60
N ALA A 123 -15.38 4.51 32.99
CA ALA A 123 -15.72 5.67 32.16
C ALA A 123 -14.91 5.69 30.85
N SER A 124 -15.56 6.06 29.75
CA SER A 124 -14.88 6.45 28.50
C SER A 124 -15.20 7.91 28.24
N ILE A 125 -14.20 8.79 28.23
CA ILE A 125 -14.40 10.25 28.09
C ILE A 125 -13.62 10.74 26.86
N GLN A 126 -14.31 11.52 26.03
CA GLN A 126 -13.71 12.16 24.86
C GLN A 126 -14.17 13.62 24.79
N GLY A 127 -13.24 14.53 24.54
CA GLY A 127 -13.54 15.95 24.36
C GLY A 127 -12.72 16.55 23.24
N ASP A 128 -13.10 17.77 22.83
CA ASP A 128 -12.44 18.52 21.77
C ASP A 128 -11.15 19.19 22.27
N ASP A 129 -10.13 18.38 22.53
CA ASP A 129 -8.81 18.86 23.00
C ASP A 129 -8.16 19.81 21.99
N PHE A 130 -8.36 19.59 20.69
CA PHE A 130 -7.83 20.47 19.64
C PHE A 130 -8.50 21.85 19.68
N GLY A 131 -9.82 21.90 19.80
CA GLY A 131 -10.58 23.13 20.00
C GLY A 131 -10.18 23.84 21.28
N LEU A 132 -9.94 23.11 22.37
CA LEU A 132 -9.45 23.68 23.63
C LEU A 132 -8.07 24.33 23.44
N PHE A 133 -7.08 23.60 22.92
CA PHE A 133 -5.72 24.11 22.75
C PHE A 133 -5.65 25.34 21.83
N THR A 134 -6.46 25.36 20.78
CA THR A 134 -6.61 26.53 19.91
C THR A 134 -7.07 27.76 20.70
N GLN A 135 -8.08 27.61 21.57
CA GLN A 135 -8.58 28.69 22.42
C GLN A 135 -7.59 29.13 23.52
N LEU A 136 -6.72 28.23 23.99
CA LEU A 136 -5.63 28.57 24.91
C LEU A 136 -4.53 29.41 24.24
N GLY A 137 -4.61 29.66 22.93
CA GLY A 137 -3.63 30.42 22.18
C GLY A 137 -2.51 29.56 21.60
N ILE A 138 -2.67 28.23 21.60
CA ILE A 138 -1.87 27.37 20.72
C ILE A 138 -2.42 27.54 19.31
N GLU A 139 -1.95 28.57 18.61
CA GLU A 139 -1.84 28.47 17.16
C GLU A 139 -0.82 27.36 16.87
N LEU A 140 -0.91 26.67 15.72
CA LEU A 140 0.28 26.01 15.18
C LEU A 140 1.31 27.11 15.00
N SER A 141 2.14 27.32 16.03
CA SER A 141 3.17 28.35 16.04
C SER A 141 3.99 28.16 14.77
N ILE A 142 4.53 29.25 14.23
CA ILE A 142 5.53 29.17 13.16
C ILE A 142 6.59 28.11 13.54
N GLU A 143 6.91 27.95 14.83
CA GLU A 143 7.79 26.92 15.36
C GLU A 143 7.27 25.48 15.19
N GLY A 144 5.95 25.24 15.37
CA GLY A 144 5.33 23.93 15.17
C GLY A 144 5.29 23.51 13.70
N TYR A 145 4.93 24.44 12.83
CA TYR A 145 5.01 24.26 11.38
C TYR A 145 6.44 23.99 10.91
N GLN A 146 7.42 24.78 11.39
CA GLN A 146 8.83 24.58 11.10
C GLN A 146 9.30 23.21 11.59
N THR A 147 8.88 22.78 12.78
CA THR A 147 9.25 21.48 13.33
C THR A 147 8.72 20.33 12.46
N LEU A 148 7.47 20.41 12.00
CA LEU A 148 6.89 19.37 11.14
C LEU A 148 7.64 19.23 9.81
N ILE A 149 7.99 20.35 9.18
CA ILE A 149 8.77 20.34 7.94
C ILE A 149 10.20 19.84 8.19
N GLU A 150 10.84 20.33 9.25
CA GLU A 150 12.24 20.04 9.58
C GLU A 150 12.46 18.57 9.97
N THR A 151 11.47 17.94 10.61
CA THR A 151 11.55 16.55 11.06
C THR A 151 11.05 15.53 10.03
N ALA A 152 10.47 15.98 8.92
CA ALA A 152 10.00 15.09 7.86
C ALA A 152 11.18 14.29 7.27
N PRO A 153 11.04 12.97 7.09
CA PRO A 153 12.12 12.11 6.59
C PRO A 153 12.40 12.38 5.10
N ASP A 154 11.36 12.71 4.34
CA ASP A 154 11.50 13.02 2.93
C ASP A 154 11.84 14.51 2.73
N PRO A 155 12.70 14.83 1.75
CA PRO A 155 12.94 16.19 1.30
C PRO A 155 11.65 16.93 0.94
N ILE A 156 11.46 18.10 1.54
CA ILE A 156 10.33 18.99 1.25
C ILE A 156 10.88 20.31 0.70
N VAL A 157 10.28 20.80 -0.40
CA VAL A 157 10.51 22.13 -0.93
C VAL A 157 9.17 22.83 -1.09
N ILE A 158 9.07 24.05 -0.57
CA ILE A 158 7.90 24.89 -0.73
C ILE A 158 8.28 26.04 -1.63
N THR A 159 7.47 26.25 -2.67
CA THR A 159 7.78 27.21 -3.73
C THR A 159 6.58 28.13 -3.95
N ASP A 160 6.84 29.36 -4.33
CA ASP A 160 5.82 30.25 -4.90
C ASP A 160 5.39 29.72 -6.28
N PRO A 161 4.11 29.36 -6.49
CA PRO A 161 3.66 28.68 -7.70
C PRO A 161 3.62 29.57 -8.94
N ASP A 162 3.70 30.90 -8.78
CA ASP A 162 3.68 31.84 -9.90
C ASP A 162 5.10 32.18 -10.38
N THR A 163 6.04 32.29 -9.44
CA THR A 163 7.43 32.68 -9.72
C THR A 163 8.39 31.50 -9.77
N GLY A 164 8.02 30.35 -9.19
CA GLY A 164 8.90 29.19 -9.06
C GLY A 164 10.06 29.38 -8.06
N CYS A 165 10.02 30.44 -7.25
CA CYS A 165 11.03 30.71 -6.22
C CYS A 165 10.80 29.84 -4.98
N VAL A 166 11.87 29.18 -4.51
CA VAL A 166 11.84 28.39 -3.28
C VAL A 166 11.68 29.34 -2.09
N LEU A 167 10.63 29.12 -1.32
CA LEU A 167 10.30 29.84 -0.10
C LEU A 167 10.85 29.14 1.13
N GLU A 168 10.81 27.81 1.15
CA GLU A 168 11.20 27.01 2.31
C GLU A 168 11.66 25.60 1.96
N THR A 169 12.52 25.00 2.79
CA THR A 169 12.94 23.59 2.67
C THR A 169 13.42 23.02 4.02
N ASN A 170 13.61 21.71 4.12
CA ASN A 170 14.06 21.00 5.33
C ASN A 170 15.49 20.43 5.20
N SER A 171 16.06 19.99 6.32
CA SER A 171 17.38 19.35 6.36
C SER A 171 17.50 18.07 5.53
N ALA A 172 16.40 17.35 5.30
CA ALA A 172 16.39 16.19 4.40
C ALA A 172 16.74 16.60 2.96
N MET A 173 16.23 17.75 2.49
CA MET A 173 16.60 18.30 1.18
C MET A 173 18.04 18.76 1.14
N GLU A 174 18.53 19.49 2.16
CA GLU A 174 19.94 19.90 2.26
C GLU A 174 20.87 18.69 2.15
N SER A 175 20.50 17.59 2.82
CA SER A 175 21.25 16.34 2.79
C SER A 175 21.20 15.66 1.41
N LEU A 176 20.08 15.75 0.69
CA LEU A 176 19.91 15.10 -0.61
C LEU A 176 20.73 15.80 -1.71
N VAL A 177 20.66 17.14 -1.77
CA VAL A 177 21.38 17.95 -2.77
C VAL A 177 22.77 18.39 -2.33
N GLU A 178 23.15 18.12 -1.07
CA GLU A 178 24.42 18.53 -0.48
C GLU A 178 24.65 20.05 -0.55
N ARG A 179 23.58 20.84 -0.48
CA ARG A 179 23.62 22.31 -0.52
C ARG A 179 22.93 22.87 0.71
N PRO A 180 23.47 23.92 1.33
CA PRO A 180 22.86 24.50 2.52
C PRO A 180 21.58 25.28 2.15
N ARG A 181 20.64 25.33 3.09
CA ARG A 181 19.30 25.91 2.92
C ARG A 181 19.33 27.36 2.43
N ASP A 182 20.29 28.15 2.87
CA ASP A 182 20.47 29.55 2.46
C ASP A 182 20.88 29.73 1.00
N GLU A 183 21.45 28.70 0.37
CA GLU A 183 21.74 28.68 -1.07
C GLU A 183 20.58 28.14 -1.92
N ILE A 184 19.61 27.48 -1.29
CA ILE A 184 18.41 26.93 -1.96
C ILE A 184 17.29 27.97 -1.93
N ILE A 185 17.04 28.57 -0.76
CA ILE A 185 15.98 29.57 -0.58
C ILE A 185 16.20 30.78 -1.49
N GLY A 186 15.12 31.25 -2.11
CA GLY A 186 15.12 32.39 -3.02
C GLY A 186 15.64 32.09 -4.42
N THR A 187 16.13 30.87 -4.68
CA THR A 187 16.45 30.42 -6.04
C THR A 187 15.21 29.87 -6.74
N HIS A 188 15.23 29.84 -8.06
CA HIS A 188 14.18 29.17 -8.83
C HIS A 188 14.36 27.65 -8.70
N GLN A 189 13.30 26.89 -8.42
CA GLN A 189 13.42 25.45 -8.12
C GLN A 189 14.06 24.62 -9.25
N MET A 190 13.96 25.08 -10.50
CA MET A 190 14.65 24.44 -11.64
C MET A 190 16.17 24.45 -11.51
N ALA A 191 16.74 25.29 -10.66
CA ALA A 191 18.17 25.27 -10.33
C ALA A 191 18.59 24.00 -9.55
N LEU A 192 17.63 23.23 -9.03
CA LEU A 192 17.86 21.93 -8.39
C LEU A 192 17.93 20.80 -9.42
N HIS A 193 17.51 21.06 -10.67
CA HIS A 193 17.46 20.08 -11.76
C HIS A 193 18.55 20.33 -12.81
N PRO A 194 18.89 19.33 -13.64
CA PRO A 194 19.80 19.51 -14.76
C PRO A 194 19.29 20.58 -15.74
N SER A 195 20.21 21.43 -16.22
CA SER A 195 19.93 22.43 -17.26
C SER A 195 19.84 21.79 -18.65
N THR A 196 18.84 20.95 -18.88
CA THR A 196 18.56 20.32 -20.19
C THR A 196 17.15 20.68 -20.67
N GLN A 197 16.97 20.79 -21.99
CA GLN A 197 15.71 21.18 -22.62
C GLN A 197 14.50 20.31 -22.23
N ARG A 198 14.73 19.07 -21.78
CA ARG A 198 13.65 18.18 -21.31
C ARG A 198 12.95 18.68 -20.04
N TYR A 199 13.63 19.47 -19.21
CA TYR A 199 13.02 20.08 -18.02
C TYR A 199 12.31 21.40 -18.36
N ASP A 200 12.48 21.92 -19.58
CA ASP A 200 11.77 23.12 -20.02
C ASP A 200 10.28 22.81 -20.11
N GLY A 201 9.44 23.58 -19.42
CA GLY A 201 7.99 23.40 -19.43
C GLY A 201 7.45 22.38 -18.43
N LEU A 202 8.26 21.42 -17.96
CA LEU A 202 7.87 20.42 -16.95
C LEU A 202 7.26 21.09 -15.71
N PHE A 203 7.90 22.16 -15.23
CA PHE A 203 7.41 22.91 -14.07
C PHE A 203 6.02 23.53 -14.34
N SER A 204 5.85 24.20 -15.48
CA SER A 204 4.60 24.89 -15.80
C SER A 204 3.42 23.92 -15.91
N GLU A 205 3.63 22.79 -16.57
CA GLU A 205 2.62 21.73 -16.70
C GLU A 205 2.33 21.08 -15.34
N ALA A 206 3.37 20.74 -14.57
CA ALA A 206 3.22 20.16 -13.24
C ALA A 206 2.46 21.10 -12.29
N VAL A 207 2.71 22.41 -12.33
CA VAL A 207 1.99 23.40 -11.52
C VAL A 207 0.54 23.52 -11.92
N GLU A 208 0.23 23.57 -13.22
CA GLU A 208 -1.16 23.66 -13.68
C GLU A 208 -1.99 22.44 -13.25
N MET A 209 -1.38 21.25 -13.28
CA MET A 209 -1.99 20.03 -12.75
C MET A 209 -2.09 20.07 -11.22
N ALA A 210 -1.01 20.47 -10.53
CA ALA A 210 -0.93 20.57 -9.06
C ALA A 210 -1.93 21.57 -8.46
N ARG A 211 -2.43 22.54 -9.24
CA ARG A 211 -3.51 23.46 -8.85
C ARG A 211 -4.89 22.80 -8.80
N LYS A 212 -5.09 21.69 -9.52
CA LYS A 212 -6.35 20.96 -9.58
C LYS A 212 -6.37 19.80 -8.61
N SER A 213 -5.28 19.03 -8.54
CA SER A 213 -5.14 17.83 -7.72
C SER A 213 -3.66 17.57 -7.42
N ALA A 214 -3.36 16.69 -6.46
CA ALA A 214 -1.99 16.23 -6.25
C ALA A 214 -1.46 15.51 -7.51
N VAL A 215 -0.17 15.69 -7.79
CA VAL A 215 0.53 15.12 -8.96
C VAL A 215 1.76 14.38 -8.45
N SER A 216 2.05 13.19 -8.98
CA SER A 216 3.35 12.53 -8.81
C SER A 216 4.02 12.36 -10.17
N VAL A 217 5.31 12.66 -10.26
CA VAL A 217 6.11 12.48 -11.48
C VAL A 217 7.44 11.85 -11.11
N GLU A 218 7.76 10.71 -11.71
CA GLU A 218 9.04 10.01 -11.50
C GLU A 218 9.89 9.99 -12.78
N THR A 219 9.25 9.84 -13.94
CA THR A 219 9.90 9.78 -15.25
C THR A 219 9.30 10.76 -16.24
N PHE A 220 10.08 11.12 -17.26
CA PHE A 220 9.56 11.75 -18.46
C PHE A 220 8.77 10.75 -19.32
N ASP A 221 8.02 11.25 -20.31
CA ASP A 221 7.28 10.42 -21.28
C ASP A 221 8.16 9.43 -22.06
N ASP A 222 9.47 9.68 -22.14
CA ASP A 222 10.45 8.80 -22.79
C ASP A 222 11.02 7.71 -21.85
N GLY A 223 10.55 7.66 -20.61
CA GLY A 223 10.97 6.72 -19.57
C GLY A 223 12.29 7.07 -18.90
N SER A 224 12.86 8.26 -19.14
CA SER A 224 14.05 8.72 -18.42
C SER A 224 13.71 9.29 -17.04
N ASP A 225 14.56 9.02 -16.05
CA ASP A 225 14.36 9.48 -14.67
C ASP A 225 14.37 11.02 -14.57
N ILE A 226 13.53 11.56 -13.69
CA ILE A 226 13.67 12.91 -13.16
C ILE A 226 14.82 12.90 -12.16
N GLU A 227 15.71 13.88 -12.28
CA GLU A 227 16.96 13.92 -11.51
C GLU A 227 17.12 15.27 -10.79
N LEU A 228 17.70 15.23 -9.60
CA LEU A 228 18.29 16.38 -8.92
C LEU A 228 19.80 16.43 -9.15
N VAL A 229 20.38 17.63 -9.04
CA VAL A 229 21.82 17.88 -9.12
C VAL A 229 22.36 18.24 -7.74
N ARG A 230 23.36 17.49 -7.28
CA ARG A 230 24.09 17.78 -6.03
C ARG A 230 25.14 18.87 -6.22
N GLU A 231 25.68 19.41 -5.12
CA GLU A 231 26.79 20.37 -5.15
C GLU A 231 28.01 19.84 -5.93
N ASP A 232 28.33 18.56 -5.79
CA ASP A 232 29.45 17.91 -6.50
C ASP A 232 29.18 17.67 -8.00
N GLY A 233 27.98 17.99 -8.49
CA GLY A 233 27.51 17.80 -9.86
C GLY A 233 27.01 16.38 -10.17
N SER A 234 26.99 15.47 -9.19
CA SER A 234 26.35 14.17 -9.32
C SER A 234 24.83 14.30 -9.42
N ARG A 235 24.18 13.27 -9.95
CA ARG A 235 22.74 13.24 -10.18
C ARG A 235 22.08 12.18 -9.34
N VAL A 236 20.89 12.50 -8.84
CA VAL A 236 20.08 11.62 -8.03
C VAL A 236 18.71 11.47 -8.67
N PRO A 237 18.30 10.27 -9.09
CA PRO A 237 16.94 10.06 -9.56
C PRO A 237 15.95 10.24 -8.41
N VAL A 238 14.87 10.97 -8.68
CA VAL A 238 13.84 11.30 -7.69
C VAL A 238 12.44 11.12 -8.25
N GLU A 239 11.54 10.65 -7.39
CA GLU A 239 10.10 10.82 -7.57
C GLU A 239 9.68 12.14 -6.92
N ILE A 240 8.85 12.94 -7.58
CA ILE A 240 8.37 14.24 -7.08
C ILE A 240 6.86 14.22 -6.98
N SER A 241 6.35 14.33 -5.76
CA SER A 241 4.94 14.56 -5.51
C SER A 241 4.70 16.02 -5.18
N ALA A 242 3.74 16.68 -5.84
CA ALA A 242 3.49 18.11 -5.67
C ALA A 242 1.99 18.46 -5.66
N GLN A 243 1.64 19.46 -4.85
CA GLN A 243 0.29 20.03 -4.80
C GLN A 243 0.35 21.52 -4.45
N VAL A 244 -0.51 22.32 -5.09
CA VAL A 244 -0.71 23.73 -4.70
C VAL A 244 -1.73 23.80 -3.57
N VAL A 245 -1.33 24.40 -2.45
CA VAL A 245 -2.13 24.58 -1.24
C VAL A 245 -2.18 26.06 -0.84
N THR A 246 -3.10 26.40 0.07
CA THR A 246 -3.15 27.72 0.70
C THR A 246 -2.49 27.63 2.08
N LEU A 247 -1.33 28.27 2.23
CA LEU A 247 -0.56 28.37 3.47
C LEU A 247 -0.56 29.83 3.94
N ALA A 248 -1.06 30.10 5.15
CA ALA A 248 -1.14 31.45 5.74
C ALA A 248 -1.70 32.50 4.74
N GLU A 249 -2.85 32.19 4.12
CA GLU A 249 -3.55 33.03 3.13
C GLU A 249 -2.79 33.27 1.81
N ARG A 250 -1.73 32.50 1.53
CA ARG A 250 -0.96 32.58 0.27
C ARG A 250 -0.96 31.24 -0.45
N SER A 251 -0.95 31.29 -1.77
CA SER A 251 -0.79 30.09 -2.60
C SER A 251 0.67 29.64 -2.55
N ALA A 252 0.88 28.35 -2.30
CA ALA A 252 2.20 27.74 -2.20
C ALA A 252 2.16 26.36 -2.87
N LEU A 253 3.18 26.03 -3.65
CA LEU A 253 3.42 24.68 -4.15
C LEU A 253 4.24 23.93 -3.11
N VAL A 254 3.69 22.85 -2.56
CA VAL A 254 4.43 21.94 -1.69
C VAL A 254 4.87 20.75 -2.53
N SER A 255 6.18 20.50 -2.57
CA SER A 255 6.79 19.41 -3.31
C SER A 255 7.59 18.51 -2.36
N ILE A 256 7.34 17.21 -2.44
CA ILE A 256 8.04 16.16 -1.70
C ILE A 256 8.89 15.41 -2.72
N TYR A 257 10.19 15.25 -2.44
CA TYR A 257 11.12 14.53 -3.31
C TYR A 257 11.55 13.25 -2.64
N ARG A 258 11.45 12.14 -3.35
CA ARG A 258 11.83 10.82 -2.82
C ARG A 258 13.01 10.27 -3.61
N ASP A 259 14.10 9.94 -2.93
CA ASP A 259 15.29 9.34 -3.56
C ASP A 259 15.02 7.87 -3.94
N VAL A 260 14.94 7.60 -5.24
CA VAL A 260 14.69 6.25 -5.79
C VAL A 260 16.00 5.54 -6.18
N SER A 261 17.18 6.09 -5.87
CA SER A 261 18.49 5.52 -6.25
C SER A 261 18.71 4.09 -5.75
N ALA A 262 18.24 3.77 -4.55
CA ALA A 262 18.40 2.43 -3.99
C ALA A 262 17.54 1.42 -4.74
N GLN A 263 16.29 1.81 -5.07
CA GLN A 263 15.35 1.01 -5.86
C GLN A 263 15.88 0.79 -7.28
N ARG A 264 16.25 1.87 -7.98
CA ARG A 264 16.85 1.81 -9.33
C ARG A 264 18.11 0.95 -9.38
N ARG A 265 19.00 1.04 -8.38
CA ARG A 265 20.19 0.17 -8.30
C ARG A 265 19.85 -1.30 -8.06
N ARG A 266 18.80 -1.61 -7.30
CA ARG A 266 18.34 -2.99 -7.10
C ARG A 266 17.76 -3.54 -8.40
N GLU A 267 16.87 -2.80 -9.05
CA GLU A 267 16.28 -3.15 -10.34
C GLU A 267 17.36 -3.38 -11.41
N GLN A 268 18.30 -2.45 -11.58
CA GLN A 268 19.39 -2.57 -12.55
C GLN A 268 20.31 -3.77 -12.26
N ARG A 269 20.64 -4.01 -10.99
CA ARG A 269 21.45 -5.19 -10.60
C ARG A 269 20.74 -6.48 -10.94
N THR A 270 19.47 -6.60 -10.61
CA THR A 270 18.64 -7.76 -10.96
C THR A 270 18.56 -7.95 -12.47
N GLN A 271 18.36 -6.87 -13.25
CA GLN A 271 18.32 -6.93 -14.71
C GLN A 271 19.66 -7.37 -15.33
N VAL A 272 20.79 -6.83 -14.86
CA VAL A 272 22.13 -7.20 -15.34
C VAL A 272 22.46 -8.65 -14.98
N LEU A 273 22.17 -9.07 -13.74
CA LEU A 273 22.41 -10.44 -13.30
C LEU A 273 21.59 -11.44 -14.13
N ASN A 274 20.30 -11.18 -14.32
CA ASN A 274 19.44 -11.99 -15.18
C ASN A 274 19.92 -12.03 -16.64
N ARG A 275 20.39 -10.91 -17.19
CA ARG A 275 20.92 -10.87 -18.57
C ARG A 275 22.21 -11.67 -18.72
N LEU A 276 23.13 -11.57 -17.76
CA LEU A 276 24.41 -12.28 -17.79
C LEU A 276 24.23 -13.78 -17.56
N LEU A 277 23.40 -14.16 -16.57
CA LEU A 277 23.05 -15.55 -16.32
C LEU A 277 22.41 -16.18 -17.58
N ARG A 278 21.48 -15.48 -18.24
CA ARG A 278 20.85 -15.97 -19.48
C ARG A 278 21.83 -16.18 -20.61
N HIS A 279 22.70 -15.21 -20.89
CA HIS A 279 23.65 -15.34 -22.00
C HIS A 279 24.64 -16.47 -21.76
N ASN A 280 25.14 -16.60 -20.52
CA ASN A 280 26.08 -17.66 -20.18
C ASN A 280 25.41 -19.03 -20.14
N LEU A 281 24.26 -19.17 -19.47
CA LEU A 281 23.50 -20.43 -19.45
C LEU A 281 23.12 -20.86 -20.86
N ARG A 282 22.58 -19.98 -21.69
CA ARG A 282 22.21 -20.31 -23.08
C ARG A 282 23.42 -20.74 -23.90
N ASN A 283 24.56 -20.08 -23.74
CA ASN A 283 25.78 -20.44 -24.47
C ASN A 283 26.31 -21.80 -24.03
N GLU A 284 26.44 -22.05 -22.72
CA GLU A 284 26.94 -23.32 -22.19
C GLU A 284 25.98 -24.46 -22.55
N VAL A 285 24.66 -24.24 -22.45
CA VAL A 285 23.65 -25.21 -22.86
C VAL A 285 23.66 -25.47 -24.37
N SER A 286 23.86 -24.44 -25.19
CA SER A 286 23.98 -24.62 -26.65
C SER A 286 25.19 -25.48 -27.01
N VAL A 287 26.31 -25.32 -26.28
CA VAL A 287 27.50 -26.17 -26.44
C VAL A 287 27.22 -27.62 -26.01
N ILE A 288 26.57 -27.82 -24.86
CA ILE A 288 26.18 -29.15 -24.37
C ILE A 288 25.28 -29.85 -25.38
N THR A 289 24.23 -29.16 -25.86
CA THR A 289 23.29 -29.70 -26.86
C THR A 289 24.00 -30.08 -28.16
N GLY A 290 24.87 -29.20 -28.68
CA GLY A 290 25.60 -29.46 -29.93
C GLY A 290 26.59 -30.63 -29.81
N LEU A 291 27.29 -30.76 -28.68
CA LEU A 291 28.18 -31.91 -28.42
C LEU A 291 27.39 -33.20 -28.26
N ALA A 292 26.24 -33.15 -27.59
CA ALA A 292 25.37 -34.29 -27.40
C ALA A 292 24.79 -34.77 -28.75
N GLU A 293 24.38 -33.87 -29.65
CA GLU A 293 23.93 -34.24 -31.01
C GLU A 293 25.00 -34.98 -31.81
N VAL A 294 26.24 -34.50 -31.80
CA VAL A 294 27.36 -35.16 -32.48
C VAL A 294 27.67 -36.54 -31.88
N LEU A 295 27.47 -36.70 -30.57
CA LEU A 295 27.67 -37.99 -29.89
C LEU A 295 26.54 -38.98 -30.19
N ASP A 296 25.29 -38.51 -30.31
CA ASP A 296 24.12 -39.35 -30.59
C ASP A 296 24.23 -39.99 -31.98
N GLU A 297 24.75 -39.26 -32.97
CA GLU A 297 25.01 -39.80 -34.32
C GLU A 297 26.08 -40.92 -34.36
N ARG A 298 26.91 -41.03 -33.32
CA ARG A 298 28.09 -41.92 -33.29
C ARG A 298 27.98 -43.06 -32.29
N LEU A 299 27.05 -42.97 -31.35
CA LEU A 299 26.89 -43.92 -30.25
C LEU A 299 25.63 -44.77 -30.44
N SER A 300 25.61 -45.95 -29.82
CA SER A 300 24.45 -46.85 -29.82
C SER A 300 24.41 -47.64 -28.50
N GLY A 301 23.23 -48.16 -28.15
CA GLY A 301 22.99 -48.81 -26.84
C GLY A 301 22.95 -47.80 -25.69
N GLU A 302 23.33 -48.22 -24.48
CA GLU A 302 23.28 -47.39 -23.25
C GLU A 302 23.98 -46.01 -23.39
N ALA A 303 24.99 -45.91 -24.26
CA ALA A 303 25.70 -44.65 -24.49
C ALA A 303 24.84 -43.60 -25.24
N SER A 304 23.92 -44.02 -26.11
CA SER A 304 22.94 -43.10 -26.77
C SER A 304 21.83 -42.70 -25.79
N ASP A 305 21.42 -43.60 -24.88
CA ASP A 305 20.44 -43.26 -23.84
C ASP A 305 20.99 -42.19 -22.88
N ASN A 306 22.26 -42.29 -22.48
CA ASN A 306 22.94 -41.24 -21.70
C ASN A 306 23.00 -39.91 -22.44
N VAL A 307 23.25 -39.92 -23.75
CA VAL A 307 23.27 -38.70 -24.58
C VAL A 307 21.89 -38.08 -24.69
N ARG A 308 20.83 -38.89 -24.83
CA ARG A 308 19.44 -38.42 -24.79
C ARG A 308 19.12 -37.73 -23.46
N GLN A 309 19.54 -38.33 -22.35
CA GLN A 309 19.37 -37.76 -21.01
C GLN A 309 20.12 -36.42 -20.86
N ILE A 310 21.34 -36.30 -21.38
CA ILE A 310 22.08 -35.03 -21.41
C ILE A 310 21.32 -33.96 -22.20
N ARG A 311 20.73 -34.31 -23.34
CA ARG A 311 19.92 -33.38 -24.15
C ARG A 311 18.64 -32.97 -23.44
N GLU A 312 17.96 -33.89 -22.77
CA GLU A 312 16.78 -33.59 -21.95
C GLU A 312 17.14 -32.61 -20.84
N SER A 313 18.17 -32.91 -20.03
CA SER A 313 18.62 -32.00 -18.96
C SER A 313 19.05 -30.62 -19.48
N ALA A 314 19.65 -30.54 -20.67
CA ALA A 314 20.01 -29.28 -21.31
C ALA A 314 18.77 -28.46 -21.73
N ARG A 315 17.74 -29.11 -22.27
CA ARG A 315 16.45 -28.47 -22.58
C ARG A 315 15.76 -27.98 -21.31
N ASP A 316 15.71 -28.81 -20.27
CA ASP A 316 15.09 -28.45 -18.99
C ASP A 316 15.76 -27.22 -18.37
N LEU A 317 17.09 -27.13 -18.41
CA LEU A 317 17.82 -25.94 -17.93
C LEU A 317 17.54 -24.68 -18.76
N THR A 318 17.30 -24.83 -20.06
CA THR A 318 16.91 -23.69 -20.92
C THR A 318 15.52 -23.22 -20.56
N ALA A 319 14.56 -24.14 -20.45
CA ALA A 319 13.18 -23.84 -20.09
C ALA A 319 13.10 -23.18 -18.71
N LEU A 320 13.80 -23.73 -17.71
CA LEU A 320 13.89 -23.18 -16.37
C LEU A 320 14.45 -21.74 -16.37
N GLY A 321 15.51 -21.49 -17.15
CA GLY A 321 16.09 -20.15 -17.28
C GLY A 321 15.16 -19.14 -17.95
N GLU A 322 14.31 -19.57 -18.87
CA GLU A 322 13.30 -18.72 -19.51
C GLU A 322 12.15 -18.41 -18.54
N LYS A 323 11.64 -19.42 -17.83
CA LYS A 323 10.60 -19.25 -16.80
C LYS A 323 11.05 -18.33 -15.65
N ALA A 324 12.27 -18.50 -15.14
CA ALA A 324 12.84 -17.61 -14.12
C ALA A 324 12.93 -16.14 -14.58
N ARG A 325 13.17 -15.90 -15.88
CA ARG A 325 13.18 -14.54 -16.45
C ARG A 325 11.77 -13.93 -16.50
N LEU A 326 10.77 -14.72 -16.87
CA LEU A 326 9.39 -14.25 -16.88
C LEU A 326 8.97 -13.84 -15.46
N ALA A 327 9.33 -14.65 -14.46
CA ALA A 327 9.08 -14.35 -13.05
C ALA A 327 9.74 -13.02 -12.62
N ALA A 328 11.01 -12.82 -12.96
CA ALA A 328 11.72 -11.58 -12.66
C ALA A 328 11.15 -10.36 -13.39
N ARG A 329 10.48 -10.52 -14.54
CA ARG A 329 9.83 -9.41 -15.26
C ARG A 329 8.50 -9.03 -14.63
N ILE A 330 7.71 -10.02 -14.25
CA ILE A 330 6.40 -9.80 -13.61
C ILE A 330 6.59 -9.13 -12.24
N THR A 331 7.65 -9.49 -11.51
CA THR A 331 7.94 -8.96 -10.17
C THR A 331 8.70 -7.62 -10.16
N ALA A 332 9.25 -7.18 -11.29
CA ALA A 332 10.12 -5.98 -11.35
C ALA A 332 9.42 -4.71 -11.84
N VAL A 333 8.09 -4.70 -11.96
CA VAL A 333 7.36 -3.57 -12.55
C VAL A 333 6.22 -3.15 -11.62
N ASP A 334 6.38 -2.00 -10.96
CA ASP A 334 5.30 -1.31 -10.21
C ASP A 334 4.32 -0.56 -11.15
N GLU A 335 4.60 -0.48 -12.46
CA GLU A 335 3.75 0.18 -13.45
C GLU A 335 3.19 -0.81 -14.48
N THR A 336 2.02 -1.38 -14.18
CA THR A 336 1.20 -2.11 -15.15
C THR A 336 0.90 -1.16 -16.33
N GLN A 337 1.49 -1.38 -17.52
CA GLN A 337 1.13 -0.62 -18.73
C GLN A 337 -0.25 -1.06 -19.23
N ALA A 338 -1.29 -0.62 -18.53
CA ALA A 338 -2.66 -0.97 -18.83
C ALA A 338 -3.06 -0.41 -20.19
N THR A 339 -3.44 -1.29 -21.10
CA THR A 339 -3.93 -0.94 -22.45
C THR A 339 -5.27 -1.63 -22.68
N GLN A 340 -6.03 -1.18 -23.67
CA GLN A 340 -7.23 -1.92 -24.07
C GLN A 340 -6.82 -3.23 -24.74
N VAL A 341 -7.06 -4.35 -24.05
CA VAL A 341 -6.69 -5.69 -24.52
C VAL A 341 -7.94 -6.47 -24.91
N SER A 342 -7.98 -6.92 -26.16
CA SER A 342 -8.95 -7.91 -26.60
C SER A 342 -8.55 -9.29 -26.09
N VAL A 343 -9.34 -9.84 -25.18
CA VAL A 343 -9.06 -11.14 -24.52
C VAL A 343 -9.09 -12.27 -25.55
N ARG A 344 -10.08 -12.26 -26.44
CA ARG A 344 -10.17 -13.19 -27.58
C ARG A 344 -8.89 -13.16 -28.42
N GLY A 345 -8.37 -11.96 -28.73
CA GLY A 345 -7.14 -11.84 -29.51
C GLY A 345 -5.91 -12.40 -28.82
N VAL A 346 -5.84 -12.34 -27.48
CA VAL A 346 -4.76 -12.98 -26.71
C VAL A 346 -4.93 -14.50 -26.71
N VAL A 347 -6.16 -15.01 -26.52
CA VAL A 347 -6.44 -16.45 -26.56
C VAL A 347 -6.09 -17.03 -27.93
N ASP A 348 -6.53 -16.40 -29.02
CA ASP A 348 -6.26 -16.87 -30.38
C ASP A 348 -4.75 -16.92 -30.68
N GLU A 349 -3.98 -15.92 -30.22
CA GLU A 349 -2.52 -15.85 -30.35
C GLU A 349 -1.83 -16.98 -29.57
N VAL A 350 -2.19 -17.14 -28.29
CA VAL A 350 -1.58 -18.18 -27.43
C VAL A 350 -1.92 -19.58 -27.93
N VAL A 351 -3.18 -19.83 -28.32
CA VAL A 351 -3.60 -21.14 -28.87
C VAL A 351 -2.84 -21.47 -30.15
N ALA A 352 -2.63 -20.49 -31.04
CA ALA A 352 -1.86 -20.71 -32.27
C ALA A 352 -0.41 -21.12 -31.97
N ASP A 353 0.25 -20.41 -31.05
CA ASP A 353 1.64 -20.70 -30.68
C ASP A 353 1.80 -22.07 -29.99
N ILE A 354 0.84 -22.45 -29.14
CA ILE A 354 0.84 -23.78 -28.49
C ILE A 354 0.58 -24.88 -29.50
N THR A 355 -0.35 -24.68 -30.43
CA THR A 355 -0.64 -25.68 -31.48
C THR A 355 0.56 -25.88 -32.41
N GLU A 356 1.39 -24.85 -32.66
CA GLU A 356 2.63 -25.00 -33.42
C GLU A 356 3.67 -25.85 -32.66
N THR A 357 3.73 -25.71 -31.33
CA THR A 357 4.68 -26.43 -30.47
C THR A 357 4.24 -27.87 -30.17
N TYR A 358 2.92 -28.09 -30.03
CA TYR A 358 2.29 -29.38 -29.73
C TYR A 358 1.22 -29.70 -30.80
N PRO A 359 1.62 -30.17 -32.01
CA PRO A 359 0.70 -30.39 -33.12
C PRO A 359 -0.35 -31.47 -32.88
N ASP A 360 -0.08 -32.38 -31.94
CA ASP A 360 -0.96 -33.49 -31.57
C ASP A 360 -1.98 -33.10 -30.47
N ALA A 361 -1.86 -31.90 -29.90
CA ALA A 361 -2.78 -31.41 -28.87
C ALA A 361 -4.10 -30.92 -29.49
N GLU A 362 -5.22 -31.42 -29.00
CA GLU A 362 -6.55 -30.91 -29.38
C GLU A 362 -6.98 -29.81 -28.39
N ILE A 363 -7.13 -28.57 -28.89
CA ILE A 363 -7.55 -27.42 -28.08
C ILE A 363 -8.89 -26.90 -28.61
N GLN A 364 -9.89 -26.82 -27.72
CA GLN A 364 -11.23 -26.32 -28.04
C GLN A 364 -11.48 -24.99 -27.33
N THR A 365 -11.92 -23.98 -28.08
CA THR A 365 -12.18 -22.63 -27.54
C THR A 365 -13.67 -22.30 -27.56
N ALA A 366 -14.26 -22.04 -26.41
CA ALA A 366 -15.63 -21.55 -26.24
C ALA A 366 -15.59 -20.11 -25.71
N LEU A 367 -15.51 -19.16 -26.65
CA LEU A 367 -15.30 -17.74 -26.35
C LEU A 367 -16.61 -16.98 -26.48
N SER A 368 -17.02 -16.29 -25.41
CA SER A 368 -18.16 -15.34 -25.40
C SER A 368 -17.91 -14.14 -26.35
N ASP A 369 -18.91 -13.26 -26.52
CA ASP A 369 -18.77 -12.00 -27.31
C ASP A 369 -17.47 -11.25 -26.96
N PRO A 370 -16.85 -10.51 -27.91
CA PRO A 370 -15.52 -9.92 -27.71
C PRO A 370 -15.47 -8.99 -26.49
N VAL A 371 -14.84 -9.48 -25.42
CA VAL A 371 -14.56 -8.72 -24.19
C VAL A 371 -13.23 -7.99 -24.37
N THR A 372 -13.24 -6.69 -24.09
CA THR A 372 -12.02 -5.85 -24.04
C THR A 372 -11.90 -5.32 -22.63
N VAL A 373 -10.73 -5.53 -22.01
CA VAL A 373 -10.44 -5.07 -20.64
C VAL A 373 -9.22 -4.15 -20.66
N LEU A 374 -9.19 -3.17 -19.76
CA LEU A 374 -8.02 -2.30 -19.56
C LEU A 374 -7.03 -3.05 -18.64
N THR A 375 -5.97 -3.62 -19.20
CA THR A 375 -5.03 -4.47 -18.46
C THR A 375 -3.66 -4.57 -19.15
N ASP A 376 -2.68 -5.21 -18.52
CA ASP A 376 -1.38 -5.53 -19.16
C ASP A 376 -1.50 -6.79 -20.02
N ARG A 377 -1.40 -6.60 -21.34
CA ARG A 377 -1.44 -7.68 -22.32
C ARG A 377 -0.38 -8.76 -22.04
N ASN A 378 0.82 -8.37 -21.64
CA ASN A 378 1.94 -9.30 -21.44
C ASN A 378 1.67 -10.22 -20.26
N ALA A 379 1.18 -9.67 -19.15
CA ALA A 379 0.86 -10.44 -17.96
C ALA A 379 -0.24 -11.48 -18.25
N VAL A 380 -1.33 -11.07 -18.90
CA VAL A 380 -2.41 -12.00 -19.33
C VAL A 380 -1.87 -13.07 -20.29
N THR A 381 -1.00 -12.69 -21.25
CA THR A 381 -0.40 -13.64 -22.21
C THR A 381 0.48 -14.67 -21.49
N ILE A 382 1.27 -14.26 -20.48
CA ILE A 382 2.11 -15.18 -19.71
C ILE A 382 1.26 -16.13 -18.88
N ALA A 383 0.27 -15.61 -18.14
CA ALA A 383 -0.62 -16.43 -17.32
C ALA A 383 -1.34 -17.49 -18.16
N LEU A 384 -1.94 -17.07 -19.29
CA LEU A 384 -2.67 -17.97 -20.18
C LEU A 384 -1.75 -19.00 -20.84
N ARG A 385 -0.57 -18.59 -21.32
CA ARG A 385 0.38 -19.50 -21.95
C ARG A 385 0.84 -20.59 -20.97
N GLU A 386 1.29 -20.23 -19.78
CA GLU A 386 1.75 -21.21 -18.79
C GLU A 386 0.61 -22.14 -18.37
N THR A 387 -0.61 -21.62 -18.23
CA THR A 387 -1.79 -22.44 -17.94
C THR A 387 -2.07 -23.44 -19.06
N LEU A 388 -2.01 -23.00 -20.32
CA LEU A 388 -2.29 -23.84 -21.49
C LEU A 388 -1.16 -24.86 -21.75
N GLU A 389 0.10 -24.48 -21.58
CA GLU A 389 1.25 -25.39 -21.66
C GLU A 389 1.14 -26.51 -20.62
N ASN A 390 0.83 -26.17 -19.36
CA ASN A 390 0.63 -27.17 -18.31
C ASN A 390 -0.53 -28.13 -18.65
N ALA A 391 -1.64 -27.59 -19.16
CA ALA A 391 -2.80 -28.38 -19.59
C ALA A 391 -2.47 -29.34 -20.76
N VAL A 392 -1.62 -28.92 -21.70
CA VAL A 392 -1.22 -29.76 -22.84
C VAL A 392 -0.16 -30.80 -22.43
N GLU A 393 0.84 -30.43 -21.62
CA GLU A 393 1.92 -31.33 -21.24
C GLU A 393 1.49 -32.41 -20.24
N HIS A 394 0.57 -32.08 -19.33
CA HIS A 394 0.18 -32.95 -18.22
C HIS A 394 -1.28 -33.39 -18.27
N GLY A 395 -2.09 -32.70 -19.06
CA GLY A 395 -3.54 -32.76 -18.99
C GLY A 395 -4.24 -33.54 -20.10
N THR A 396 -3.51 -34.06 -21.09
CA THR A 396 -4.13 -34.82 -22.19
C THR A 396 -3.98 -36.33 -22.01
N THR A 397 -5.10 -37.04 -21.93
CA THR A 397 -5.19 -38.46 -22.29
C THR A 397 -5.63 -38.58 -23.75
N ASP A 398 -5.19 -39.61 -24.49
CA ASP A 398 -5.32 -39.81 -25.96
C ASP A 398 -6.68 -39.50 -26.65
N ASP A 399 -7.75 -39.17 -25.91
CA ASP A 399 -9.11 -38.89 -26.41
C ASP A 399 -9.80 -37.67 -25.73
N SER A 400 -9.08 -36.73 -25.10
CA SER A 400 -9.73 -35.58 -24.42
C SER A 400 -9.05 -34.23 -24.70
N PRO A 401 -9.76 -33.26 -25.30
CA PRO A 401 -9.21 -31.96 -25.65
C PRO A 401 -9.08 -31.05 -24.43
N VAL A 402 -8.10 -30.14 -24.48
CA VAL A 402 -8.02 -29.02 -23.54
C VAL A 402 -9.07 -27.99 -23.93
N CYS A 403 -9.94 -27.62 -22.98
CA CYS A 403 -11.03 -26.68 -23.21
C CYS A 403 -10.70 -25.31 -22.62
N ILE A 404 -10.78 -24.26 -23.43
CA ILE A 404 -10.66 -22.86 -22.98
C ILE A 404 -12.04 -22.22 -23.05
N THR A 405 -12.52 -21.71 -21.93
CA THR A 405 -13.75 -20.93 -21.84
C THR A 405 -13.44 -19.50 -21.40
N VAL A 406 -14.15 -18.53 -21.98
CA VAL A 406 -14.02 -17.11 -21.61
C VAL A 406 -15.39 -16.53 -21.34
N HIS A 407 -15.58 -16.05 -20.12
CA HIS A 407 -16.85 -15.51 -19.64
C HIS A 407 -16.65 -14.10 -19.07
N PRO A 408 -17.54 -13.13 -19.38
CA PRO A 408 -17.54 -11.85 -18.67
C PRO A 408 -17.81 -12.09 -17.19
N GLU A 409 -17.10 -11.37 -16.32
CA GLU A 409 -17.32 -11.43 -14.88
C GLU A 409 -18.68 -10.81 -14.53
N GLU A 410 -19.49 -11.48 -13.69
CA GLU A 410 -20.87 -11.03 -13.38
C GLU A 410 -20.93 -9.72 -12.58
N SER A 411 -19.84 -9.34 -11.86
CA SER A 411 -19.86 -8.28 -10.85
C SER A 411 -18.86 -7.13 -11.05
N GLY A 412 -17.82 -7.28 -11.90
CA GLY A 412 -16.64 -6.39 -11.89
C GLY A 412 -16.21 -5.77 -13.22
N GLY A 413 -16.93 -6.02 -14.34
CA GLY A 413 -16.51 -5.50 -15.66
C GLY A 413 -15.23 -6.14 -16.22
N GLY A 414 -14.71 -7.18 -15.56
CA GLY A 414 -13.58 -8.00 -15.99
C GLY A 414 -13.98 -9.21 -16.83
N VAL A 415 -13.07 -10.17 -16.91
CA VAL A 415 -13.24 -11.44 -17.62
C VAL A 415 -12.66 -12.59 -16.82
N ASP A 416 -13.32 -13.74 -16.84
CA ASP A 416 -12.78 -15.00 -16.34
C ASP A 416 -12.39 -15.87 -17.54
N ILE A 417 -11.15 -16.35 -17.53
CA ILE A 417 -10.58 -17.27 -18.52
C ILE A 417 -10.33 -18.59 -17.81
N ALA A 418 -11.12 -19.62 -18.12
CA ALA A 418 -10.93 -20.95 -17.54
C ALA A 418 -10.34 -21.92 -18.57
N VAL A 419 -9.28 -22.61 -18.16
CA VAL A 419 -8.63 -23.69 -18.91
C VAL A 419 -8.89 -25.00 -18.19
N GLU A 420 -9.49 -25.96 -18.89
CA GLU A 420 -9.83 -27.28 -18.38
C GLU A 420 -9.05 -28.35 -19.12
N ASP A 421 -8.40 -29.23 -18.36
CA ASP A 421 -7.72 -30.41 -18.85
C ASP A 421 -8.33 -31.69 -18.27
N SER A 422 -7.91 -32.85 -18.79
CA SER A 422 -8.37 -34.18 -18.34
C SER A 422 -7.27 -35.01 -17.65
N GLY A 423 -6.26 -34.32 -17.13
CA GLY A 423 -5.08 -34.89 -16.50
C GLY A 423 -5.30 -35.44 -15.09
N PRO A 424 -4.22 -35.84 -14.41
CA PRO A 424 -4.28 -36.43 -13.08
C PRO A 424 -4.63 -35.43 -11.97
N GLY A 425 -4.79 -34.14 -12.28
CA GLY A 425 -4.89 -33.07 -11.28
C GLY A 425 -3.51 -32.53 -10.88
N ILE A 426 -3.47 -31.29 -10.36
CA ILE A 426 -2.27 -30.71 -9.78
C ILE A 426 -2.11 -31.26 -8.34
N PRO A 427 -0.94 -31.82 -7.96
CA PRO A 427 -0.73 -32.34 -6.61
C PRO A 427 -0.93 -31.27 -5.52
N GLU A 428 -1.63 -31.62 -4.42
CA GLU A 428 -1.84 -30.71 -3.28
C GLU A 428 -0.55 -30.04 -2.76
N PRO A 429 0.62 -30.72 -2.66
CA PRO A 429 1.84 -30.07 -2.21
C PRO A 429 2.35 -28.96 -3.13
N GLU A 430 2.02 -28.98 -4.43
CA GLU A 430 2.39 -27.92 -5.38
C GLU A 430 1.46 -26.69 -5.25
N LEU A 431 0.19 -26.92 -4.89
CA LEU A 431 -0.78 -25.85 -4.62
C LEU A 431 -0.57 -25.20 -3.25
N ALA A 432 -0.20 -25.98 -2.23
CA ALA A 432 0.03 -25.49 -0.87
C ALA A 432 1.17 -24.44 -0.78
N VAL A 433 2.13 -24.47 -1.72
CA VAL A 433 3.22 -23.47 -1.78
C VAL A 433 2.69 -22.06 -2.08
N LEU A 434 1.53 -21.93 -2.74
CA LEU A 434 0.89 -20.64 -3.00
C LEU A 434 0.19 -20.06 -1.76
N GLU A 435 -0.27 -20.91 -0.83
CA GLU A 435 -0.99 -20.49 0.39
C GLU A 435 -0.05 -20.05 1.51
N ASP A 436 1.13 -20.68 1.64
CA ASP A 436 2.09 -20.39 2.72
C ASP A 436 3.00 -19.17 2.44
N GLY A 437 3.06 -18.68 1.19
CA GLY A 437 3.84 -17.49 0.82
C GLY A 437 5.37 -17.62 0.96
N GLU A 438 5.89 -18.80 1.30
CA GLU A 438 7.33 -19.08 1.43
C GLU A 438 7.84 -19.99 0.30
N GLU A 439 8.99 -19.60 -0.27
CA GLU A 439 9.72 -20.33 -1.31
C GLU A 439 10.33 -21.62 -0.73
N THR A 440 9.50 -22.65 -0.54
CA THR A 440 9.96 -23.97 -0.14
C THR A 440 10.58 -24.71 -1.33
N SER A 441 11.48 -25.65 -1.02
CA SER A 441 12.31 -26.35 -2.01
C SER A 441 11.47 -26.94 -3.13
N LEU A 442 11.50 -26.28 -4.29
CA LEU A 442 10.90 -26.74 -5.55
C LEU A 442 11.47 -28.12 -5.86
N THR A 443 10.73 -29.18 -5.55
CA THR A 443 11.23 -30.54 -5.72
C THR A 443 11.24 -30.97 -7.20
N HIS A 444 10.50 -30.28 -8.07
CA HIS A 444 10.51 -30.47 -9.52
C HIS A 444 10.23 -29.14 -10.24
N GLY A 445 10.72 -28.98 -11.48
CA GLY A 445 10.60 -27.74 -12.28
C GLY A 445 9.17 -27.25 -12.57
N SER A 446 8.14 -28.07 -12.31
CA SER A 446 6.71 -27.76 -12.40
C SER A 446 6.30 -26.57 -11.52
N GLY A 447 6.87 -26.46 -10.32
CA GLY A 447 6.43 -25.45 -9.33
C GLY A 447 6.63 -24.00 -9.78
N ILE A 448 7.61 -23.72 -10.64
CA ILE A 448 7.80 -22.35 -11.17
C ILE A 448 6.70 -21.96 -12.16
N GLY A 449 6.16 -22.91 -12.93
CA GLY A 449 5.05 -22.64 -13.85
C GLY A 449 3.79 -22.20 -13.10
N ILE A 450 3.47 -22.89 -12.00
CA ILE A 450 2.34 -22.54 -11.12
C ILE A 450 2.53 -21.14 -10.51
N TRP A 451 3.74 -20.83 -10.02
CA TRP A 451 4.07 -19.50 -9.52
C TRP A 451 3.97 -18.41 -10.58
N LEU A 452 4.35 -18.70 -11.84
CA LEU A 452 4.22 -17.75 -12.95
C LEU A 452 2.75 -17.43 -13.23
N ILE A 453 1.86 -18.43 -13.21
CA ILE A 453 0.41 -18.23 -13.36
C ILE A 453 -0.09 -17.31 -12.23
N TYR A 454 0.30 -17.59 -10.99
CA TYR A 454 -0.09 -16.80 -9.82
C TYR A 454 0.41 -15.36 -9.89
N TRP A 455 1.71 -15.13 -10.14
CA TRP A 455 2.28 -13.79 -10.20
C TRP A 455 1.75 -12.98 -11.39
N ALA A 456 1.62 -13.60 -12.57
CA ALA A 456 1.14 -12.91 -13.76
C ALA A 456 -0.33 -12.46 -13.60
N THR A 457 -1.16 -13.27 -12.95
CA THR A 457 -2.55 -12.93 -12.64
C THR A 457 -2.65 -11.84 -11.58
N ASN A 458 -1.84 -11.92 -10.51
CA ASN A 458 -1.78 -10.86 -9.49
C ASN A 458 -1.25 -9.53 -10.04
N ALA A 459 -0.34 -9.55 -11.02
CA ALA A 459 0.20 -8.34 -11.64
C ALA A 459 -0.87 -7.51 -12.37
N VAL A 460 -1.99 -8.12 -12.75
CA VAL A 460 -3.17 -7.44 -13.31
C VAL A 460 -4.28 -7.22 -12.29
N ARG A 461 -3.97 -7.32 -10.99
CA ARG A 461 -4.91 -7.26 -9.85
C ARG A 461 -6.01 -8.32 -9.94
N GLY A 462 -5.76 -9.39 -10.67
CA GLY A 462 -6.63 -10.54 -10.83
C GLY A 462 -6.42 -11.59 -9.75
N ASP A 463 -7.26 -12.61 -9.78
CA ASP A 463 -7.17 -13.78 -8.90
C ASP A 463 -7.10 -15.07 -9.73
N VAL A 464 -6.42 -16.11 -9.21
CA VAL A 464 -6.36 -17.42 -9.84
C VAL A 464 -6.91 -18.49 -8.91
N SER A 465 -7.78 -19.34 -9.44
CA SER A 465 -8.29 -20.51 -8.73
C SER A 465 -7.94 -21.81 -9.45
N PHE A 466 -7.63 -22.83 -8.66
CA PHE A 466 -7.35 -24.19 -9.12
C PHE A 466 -8.42 -25.12 -8.56
N GLU A 467 -9.24 -25.71 -9.43
CA GLU A 467 -10.30 -26.65 -9.07
C GLU A 467 -9.94 -28.06 -9.59
N SER A 468 -9.88 -29.04 -8.69
CA SER A 468 -9.76 -30.45 -9.09
C SER A 468 -11.12 -30.99 -9.51
N LEU A 469 -11.25 -31.37 -10.78
CA LEU A 469 -12.45 -31.98 -11.33
C LEU A 469 -12.41 -33.51 -11.17
N ALA A 470 -13.56 -34.17 -11.34
CA ALA A 470 -13.65 -35.63 -11.28
C ALA A 470 -12.80 -36.34 -12.36
N ALA A 471 -12.45 -35.62 -13.42
CA ALA A 471 -11.61 -36.08 -14.52
C ALA A 471 -10.74 -34.93 -15.05
N GLY A 472 -9.90 -34.33 -14.19
CA GLY A 472 -8.95 -33.30 -14.61
C GLY A 472 -8.78 -32.11 -13.67
N THR A 473 -8.27 -31.01 -14.19
CA THR A 473 -8.11 -29.73 -13.48
C THR A 473 -8.81 -28.61 -14.25
N ARG A 474 -9.42 -27.67 -13.53
CA ARG A 474 -9.80 -26.36 -14.06
C ARG A 474 -8.95 -25.29 -13.40
N VAL A 475 -8.27 -24.49 -14.22
CA VAL A 475 -7.57 -23.28 -13.77
C VAL A 475 -8.36 -22.08 -14.27
N THR A 476 -8.82 -21.21 -13.37
CA THR A 476 -9.57 -20.00 -13.74
C THR A 476 -8.74 -18.77 -13.42
N LEU A 477 -8.45 -17.97 -14.45
CA LEU A 477 -7.76 -16.68 -14.36
C LEU A 477 -8.81 -15.58 -14.40
N SER A 478 -9.00 -14.87 -13.29
CA SER A 478 -9.85 -13.70 -13.23
C SER A 478 -9.03 -12.46 -13.57
N VAL A 479 -9.46 -11.69 -14.57
CA VAL A 479 -8.78 -10.50 -15.04
C VAL A 479 -9.75 -9.31 -14.97
N PRO A 480 -9.67 -8.48 -13.91
CA PRO A 480 -10.50 -7.30 -13.80
C PRO A 480 -10.11 -6.26 -14.86
N SER A 481 -11.07 -5.44 -15.28
CA SER A 481 -10.74 -4.24 -16.05
C SER A 481 -10.36 -3.13 -15.08
N LEU A 482 -9.19 -2.52 -15.28
CA LEU A 482 -8.82 -1.31 -14.55
C LEU A 482 -9.79 -0.17 -14.90
N GLU A 483 -10.12 0.67 -13.92
CA GLU A 483 -10.91 1.89 -14.17
C GLU A 483 -10.07 2.83 -15.05
N SER A 484 -10.65 3.40 -16.10
CA SER A 484 -9.96 4.48 -16.81
C SER A 484 -10.00 5.72 -15.92
N ASP A 485 -8.85 6.22 -15.48
CA ASP A 485 -8.78 7.55 -14.87
C ASP A 485 -9.41 8.55 -15.85
N ALA A 486 -10.56 9.10 -15.45
CA ALA A 486 -11.42 9.97 -16.25
C ALA A 486 -11.21 11.45 -15.89
#